data_AF-A0A7L7L587-F1
#
_entry.id   AF-A0A7L7L587-F1
#
_cell.length_a   1.000
_cell.length_b   1.000
_cell.length_c   1.000
_cell.angle_alpha   90.00
_cell.angle_beta   90.00
_cell.angle_gamma   90.00
#
_symmetry.space_group_name_H-M   'P 1'
#
loop_
_entity.id
_entity.type
_entity.pdbx_description
1 polymer ?
#
loop_
_entity_poly.entity_id
_entity_poly.type
_entity_poly.pdbx_seq_one_letter_code
_entity_poly.pdbx_strand_id
1 'polypeptide(L)'
;MWFIYWPVPRQELILPAFYTLTWQEFEKLPSVRKSIPLKQPDYELLDAAIFQVTNKIRAKEGVPLLQYLPALHRSATFHAKAMIDLDFYDHYNFKQLAYLTPDKRITAFGGFFHYSAENIAQYDIMDTKPEYCPIREGKESFNYINCDTRQLFKPYTYLAYAEALVYGWLHSPPHRKNLLSINFQYMGCAARISKNPYQQPQVPFARVAQNFGGYGPPNFTPPPN
;
A
#
# COMPACT_ATOMS: atom_id res chain seq x y z
N MET A 1 17.82 47.21 -15.09
CA MET A 1 17.06 46.49 -14.04
C MET A 1 17.42 45.02 -14.17
N TRP A 2 18.36 44.54 -13.37
CA TRP A 2 18.91 43.19 -13.48
C TRP A 2 18.16 42.27 -12.52
N PHE A 3 17.44 41.28 -13.06
CA PHE A 3 16.82 40.24 -12.24
C PHE A 3 17.91 39.25 -11.82
N ILE A 4 18.25 39.27 -10.53
CA ILE A 4 19.09 38.26 -9.89
C ILE A 4 18.21 37.02 -9.74
N TYR A 5 18.49 35.97 -10.53
CA TYR A 5 17.88 34.66 -10.33
C TYR A 5 18.49 34.03 -9.07
N TRP A 6 17.69 33.98 -8.01
CA TRP A 6 18.03 33.19 -6.82
C TRP A 6 17.76 31.71 -7.13
N PRO A 7 18.73 30.80 -6.98
CA PRO A 7 18.44 29.38 -7.10
C PRO A 7 17.47 28.99 -5.97
N VAL A 8 16.32 28.44 -6.33
CA VAL A 8 15.40 27.83 -5.36
C VAL A 8 16.15 26.67 -4.69
N PRO A 9 16.32 26.66 -3.37
CA PRO A 9 17.02 25.57 -2.70
C PRO A 9 16.25 24.28 -2.95
N ARG A 10 16.96 23.26 -3.44
CA ARG A 10 16.46 21.90 -3.59
C ARG A 10 16.11 21.42 -2.18
N GLN A 11 14.82 21.41 -1.82
CA GLN A 11 14.36 20.81 -0.56
C GLN A 11 14.93 19.40 -0.48
N GLU A 12 15.82 19.15 0.48
CA GLU A 12 16.20 17.79 0.84
C GLU A 12 14.90 17.07 1.21
N LEU A 13 14.53 16.07 0.42
CA LEU A 13 13.39 15.22 0.71
C LEU A 13 13.72 14.42 1.97
N ILE A 14 13.38 14.96 3.14
CA ILE A 14 13.46 14.22 4.40
C ILE A 14 12.51 13.02 4.25
N LEU A 15 13.09 11.82 4.27
CA LEU A 15 12.31 10.59 4.24
C LEU A 15 11.43 10.52 5.49
N PRO A 16 10.15 10.13 5.38
CA PRO A 16 9.31 9.98 6.55
C PRO A 16 9.89 8.90 7.49
N ALA A 17 9.75 9.10 8.80
CA ALA A 17 10.53 8.41 9.81
C ALA A 17 10.42 6.87 9.75
N PHE A 18 9.28 6.32 9.33
CA PHE A 18 9.10 4.87 9.25
C PHE A 18 9.86 4.19 8.11
N TYR A 19 10.22 4.94 7.06
CA TYR A 19 10.90 4.40 5.88
C TYR A 19 12.42 4.41 6.00
N THR A 20 12.97 5.07 7.02
CA THR A 20 14.41 5.03 7.34
C THR A 20 14.78 3.85 8.25
N LEU A 21 13.79 3.22 8.89
CA LEU A 21 13.97 2.03 9.71
C LEU A 21 14.19 0.78 8.86
N THR A 22 14.96 -0.18 9.38
CA THR A 22 14.93 -1.56 8.89
C THR A 22 13.59 -2.22 9.24
N TRP A 23 13.21 -3.28 8.51
CA TRP A 23 11.98 -3.99 8.81
C TRP A 23 12.02 -4.62 10.22
N GLN A 24 13.19 -5.04 10.70
CA GLN A 24 13.39 -5.59 12.05
C GLN A 24 13.15 -4.54 13.15
N GLU A 25 13.55 -3.29 12.93
CA GLU A 25 13.32 -2.19 13.87
C GLU A 25 11.85 -1.77 13.85
N PHE A 26 11.26 -1.68 12.66
CA PHE A 26 9.86 -1.31 12.48
C PHE A 26 8.91 -2.28 13.22
N GLU A 27 9.13 -3.59 13.15
CA GLU A 27 8.30 -4.60 13.82
C GLU A 27 8.34 -4.55 15.36
N LYS A 28 9.38 -3.91 15.91
CA LYS A 28 9.54 -3.73 17.36
C LYS A 28 8.77 -2.52 17.87
N LEU A 29 8.28 -1.64 16.98
CA LEU A 29 7.51 -0.47 17.40
C LEU A 29 6.21 -0.88 18.11
N PRO A 30 5.90 -0.32 19.29
CA PRO A 30 4.62 -0.60 19.94
C PRO A 30 3.41 -0.12 19.13
N SER A 31 3.57 0.93 18.31
CA SER A 31 2.51 1.48 17.46
C SER A 31 2.00 0.47 16.44
N VAL A 32 2.87 -0.35 15.84
CA VAL A 32 2.47 -1.31 14.79
C VAL A 32 1.62 -2.47 15.33
N ARG A 33 1.60 -2.66 16.66
CA ARG A 33 0.79 -3.66 17.37
C ARG A 33 -0.57 -3.13 17.82
N LYS A 34 -0.88 -1.85 17.57
CA LYS A 34 -2.20 -1.29 17.86
C LYS A 34 -3.18 -1.66 16.74
N SER A 35 -4.44 -1.91 17.10
CA SER A 35 -5.54 -2.07 16.14
C SER A 35 -5.72 -0.79 15.31
N ILE A 36 -6.03 -0.95 14.03
CA ILE A 36 -6.25 0.16 13.10
C ILE A 36 -7.59 0.84 13.43
N PRO A 37 -7.61 2.14 13.78
CA PRO A 37 -8.85 2.86 14.00
C PRO A 37 -9.53 3.19 12.65
N LEU A 38 -10.68 2.58 12.37
CA LEU A 38 -11.28 2.64 11.02
C LEU A 38 -11.80 4.03 10.62
N LYS A 39 -12.15 4.89 11.58
CA LYS A 39 -12.67 6.24 11.30
C LYS A 39 -11.55 7.23 10.97
N GLN A 40 -10.40 7.10 11.62
CA GLN A 40 -9.26 8.00 11.48
C GLN A 40 -7.95 7.19 11.58
N PRO A 41 -7.64 6.36 10.57
CA PRO A 41 -6.43 5.55 10.59
C PRO A 41 -5.18 6.43 10.40
N ASP A 42 -4.11 6.09 11.10
CA ASP A 42 -2.76 6.53 10.74
C ASP A 42 -2.34 5.87 9.42
N TYR A 43 -2.62 6.52 8.29
CA TYR A 43 -2.29 6.00 6.97
C TYR A 43 -0.79 5.93 6.72
N GLU A 44 0.01 6.81 7.34
CA GLU A 44 1.47 6.76 7.17
C GLU A 44 2.04 5.48 7.79
N LEU A 45 1.58 5.13 8.99
CA LEU A 45 1.96 3.87 9.65
C LEU A 45 1.45 2.64 8.90
N LEU A 46 0.24 2.69 8.34
CA LEU A 46 -0.33 1.59 7.54
C LEU A 46 0.45 1.36 6.25
N ASP A 47 0.70 2.43 5.51
CA ASP A 47 1.42 2.38 4.24
C ASP A 47 2.88 1.93 4.48
N ALA A 48 3.52 2.40 5.56
CA ALA A 48 4.85 1.95 5.97
C ALA A 48 4.87 0.48 6.42
N ALA A 49 3.83 -0.02 7.11
CA ALA A 49 3.77 -1.43 7.50
C ALA A 49 3.79 -2.37 6.29
N ILE A 50 3.02 -2.04 5.24
CA ILE A 50 3.00 -2.80 3.99
C ILE A 50 4.39 -2.77 3.31
N PHE A 51 5.06 -1.61 3.32
CA PHE A 51 6.41 -1.47 2.80
C PHE A 51 7.42 -2.36 3.54
N GLN A 52 7.42 -2.30 4.87
CA GLN A 52 8.39 -3.01 5.70
C GLN A 52 8.17 -4.52 5.65
N VAL A 53 6.91 -4.99 5.67
CA VAL A 53 6.59 -6.42 5.49
C VAL A 53 7.01 -6.93 4.11
N THR A 54 6.88 -6.12 3.06
CA THR A 54 7.38 -6.47 1.72
C THR A 54 8.89 -6.70 1.76
N ASN A 55 9.65 -5.80 2.41
CA ASN A 55 11.10 -5.97 2.56
C ASN A 55 11.49 -7.15 3.48
N LYS A 56 10.71 -7.45 4.53
CA LYS A 56 10.87 -8.68 5.32
C LYS A 56 10.77 -9.94 4.46
N ILE A 57 9.78 -10.00 3.56
CA ILE A 57 9.62 -11.14 2.64
C ILE A 57 10.77 -11.20 1.64
N ARG A 58 11.17 -10.08 1.04
CA ARG A 58 12.33 -10.03 0.12
C ARG A 58 13.63 -10.48 0.78
N ALA A 59 13.86 -10.08 2.03
CA ALA A 59 15.00 -10.54 2.83
C ALA A 59 14.99 -12.06 3.03
N LYS A 60 13.83 -12.64 3.36
CA LYS A 60 13.66 -14.09 3.53
C LYS A 60 13.88 -14.88 2.24
N GLU A 61 13.50 -14.32 1.10
CA GLU A 61 13.67 -14.92 -0.23
C GLU A 61 15.05 -14.63 -0.85
N GLY A 62 15.94 -13.92 -0.14
CA GLY A 62 17.30 -13.65 -0.58
C GLY A 62 17.41 -12.69 -1.76
N VAL A 63 16.39 -11.85 -2.02
CA VAL A 63 16.43 -10.83 -3.07
C VAL A 63 16.68 -9.42 -2.48
N PRO A 64 17.30 -8.49 -3.23
CA PRO A 64 17.65 -7.16 -2.71
C PRO A 64 16.44 -6.40 -2.15
N LEU A 65 16.62 -5.65 -1.07
CA LEU A 65 15.55 -4.83 -0.50
C LEU A 65 15.16 -3.68 -1.43
N LEU A 66 13.89 -3.28 -1.37
CA LEU A 66 13.37 -2.12 -2.08
C LEU A 66 13.59 -0.86 -1.24
N GLN A 67 13.95 0.22 -1.90
CA GLN A 67 14.04 1.56 -1.32
C GLN A 67 12.70 2.27 -1.46
N TYR A 68 12.31 3.02 -0.43
CA TYR A 68 11.11 3.83 -0.51
C TYR A 68 11.31 4.98 -1.51
N LEU A 69 10.32 5.23 -2.35
CA LEU A 69 10.33 6.37 -3.25
C LEU A 69 9.03 7.18 -3.18
N PRO A 70 9.08 8.48 -2.83
CA PRO A 70 7.90 9.33 -2.71
C PRO A 70 7.03 9.39 -3.98
N ALA A 71 7.62 9.35 -5.18
CA ALA A 71 6.87 9.39 -6.43
C ALA A 71 5.94 8.17 -6.59
N LEU A 72 6.45 6.97 -6.31
CA LEU A 72 5.68 5.73 -6.33
C LEU A 72 4.61 5.72 -5.24
N HIS A 73 4.92 6.23 -4.04
CA HIS A 73 3.96 6.30 -2.94
C HIS A 73 2.81 7.28 -3.24
N ARG A 74 3.10 8.46 -3.81
CA ARG A 74 2.04 9.38 -4.26
C ARG A 74 1.17 8.76 -5.35
N SER A 75 1.77 8.06 -6.30
CA SER A 75 1.04 7.34 -7.35
C SER A 75 0.13 6.24 -6.78
N ALA A 76 0.64 5.43 -5.85
CA ALA A 76 -0.14 4.40 -5.16
C ALA A 76 -1.26 5.03 -4.31
N THR A 77 -0.97 6.10 -3.57
CA THR A 77 -1.96 6.86 -2.79
C THR A 77 -3.09 7.36 -3.67
N PHE A 78 -2.76 7.96 -4.81
CA PHE A 78 -3.74 8.45 -5.76
C PHE A 78 -4.68 7.32 -6.22
N HIS A 79 -4.12 6.18 -6.62
CA HIS A 79 -4.93 5.08 -7.16
C HIS A 79 -5.76 4.39 -6.08
N ALA A 80 -5.18 4.10 -4.91
CA ALA A 80 -5.92 3.54 -3.78
C ALA A 80 -7.08 4.45 -3.35
N LYS A 81 -6.86 5.77 -3.31
CA LYS A 81 -7.91 6.75 -3.02
C LYS A 81 -8.97 6.78 -4.12
N ALA A 82 -8.57 6.81 -5.39
CA ALA A 82 -9.50 6.81 -6.52
C ALA A 82 -10.38 5.56 -6.53
N MET A 83 -9.79 4.39 -6.28
CA MET A 83 -10.51 3.13 -6.15
C MET A 83 -11.59 3.20 -5.07
N ILE A 84 -11.31 3.76 -3.89
CA ILE A 84 -12.32 3.97 -2.84
C ILE A 84 -13.34 5.05 -3.21
N ASP A 85 -12.87 6.20 -3.72
CA ASP A 85 -13.70 7.38 -3.89
C ASP A 85 -14.67 7.28 -5.06
N LEU A 86 -14.24 6.63 -6.13
CA LEU A 86 -14.98 6.46 -7.39
C LEU A 86 -15.59 5.05 -7.54
N ASP A 87 -15.51 4.27 -6.46
CA ASP A 87 -16.01 2.91 -6.31
C ASP A 87 -15.69 1.97 -7.49
N PHE A 88 -14.40 1.66 -7.65
CA PHE A 88 -13.94 0.61 -8.56
C PHE A 88 -12.75 -0.14 -7.98
N TYR A 89 -12.47 -1.33 -8.52
CA TYR A 89 -11.33 -2.15 -8.15
C TYR A 89 -10.69 -2.73 -9.41
N ASP A 90 -9.72 -2.00 -9.96
CA ASP A 90 -9.06 -2.33 -11.23
C ASP A 90 -7.68 -1.63 -11.30
N HIS A 91 -6.74 -2.20 -12.03
CA HIS A 91 -5.48 -1.54 -12.40
C HIS A 91 -5.73 -0.32 -13.30
N TYR A 92 -6.79 -0.37 -14.11
CA TYR A 92 -7.18 0.69 -15.04
C TYR A 92 -8.16 1.69 -14.40
N ASN A 93 -7.77 2.96 -14.33
CA ASN A 93 -8.65 4.03 -13.87
C ASN A 93 -9.45 4.62 -15.05
N PHE A 94 -10.51 3.93 -15.47
CA PHE A 94 -11.40 4.39 -16.55
C PHE A 94 -12.20 5.65 -16.20
N LYS A 95 -12.24 6.04 -14.92
CA LYS A 95 -12.92 7.25 -14.45
C LYS A 95 -12.07 8.51 -14.60
N GLN A 96 -10.74 8.36 -14.67
CA GLN A 96 -9.78 9.46 -14.78
C GLN A 96 -8.73 9.13 -15.83
N LEU A 97 -9.04 9.35 -17.11
CA LEU A 97 -8.26 8.85 -18.25
C LEU A 97 -6.80 9.36 -18.33
N ALA A 98 -6.51 10.54 -17.76
CA ALA A 98 -5.14 11.04 -17.61
C ALA A 98 -4.27 10.12 -16.74
N TYR A 99 -4.90 9.31 -15.88
CA TYR A 99 -4.32 8.41 -14.90
C TYR A 99 -4.71 6.93 -15.16
N LEU A 100 -5.08 6.62 -16.41
CA LEU A 100 -5.69 5.34 -16.79
C LEU A 100 -4.82 4.14 -16.39
N THR A 101 -3.56 4.08 -16.82
CA THR A 101 -2.68 2.93 -16.57
C THR A 101 -1.74 3.20 -15.39
N PRO A 102 -1.20 2.15 -14.75
CA PRO A 102 -0.16 2.30 -13.73
C PRO A 102 1.00 3.20 -14.19
N ASP A 103 1.50 3.00 -15.41
CA ASP A 103 2.63 3.79 -15.95
C ASP A 103 2.28 5.27 -16.14
N LYS A 104 1.07 5.58 -16.62
CA LYS A 104 0.60 6.97 -16.71
C LYS A 104 0.56 7.63 -15.34
N ARG A 105 0.09 6.90 -14.32
CA ARG A 105 0.08 7.39 -12.94
C ARG A 105 1.50 7.62 -12.43
N ILE A 106 2.38 6.61 -12.52
CA ILE A 106 3.76 6.70 -12.04
C ILE A 106 4.48 7.87 -12.70
N THR A 107 4.36 8.02 -14.02
CA THR A 107 4.93 9.13 -14.80
C THR A 107 4.39 10.49 -14.33
N ALA A 108 3.07 10.61 -14.14
CA ALA A 108 2.45 11.86 -13.68
C ALA A 108 2.92 12.31 -12.29
N PHE A 109 3.38 11.39 -11.44
CA PHE A 109 3.95 11.69 -10.13
C PHE A 109 5.49 11.79 -10.10
N GLY A 110 6.12 11.75 -11.28
CA GLY A 110 7.57 11.95 -11.47
C GLY A 110 8.41 10.68 -11.40
N GLY A 111 7.82 9.49 -11.54
CA GLY A 111 8.54 8.23 -11.66
C GLY A 111 8.85 7.89 -13.11
N PHE A 112 10.14 7.73 -13.44
CA PHE A 112 10.60 7.35 -14.78
C PHE A 112 11.52 6.15 -14.66
N PHE A 113 11.06 4.97 -15.11
CA PHE A 113 11.74 3.70 -14.92
C PHE A 113 11.79 2.91 -16.23
N HIS A 114 12.77 2.02 -16.38
CA HIS A 114 12.75 1.03 -17.47
C HIS A 114 11.74 -0.08 -17.20
N TYR A 115 11.55 -0.40 -15.92
CA TYR A 115 10.61 -1.41 -15.45
C TYR A 115 9.72 -0.83 -14.36
N SER A 116 8.43 -1.04 -14.49
CA SER A 116 7.39 -0.67 -13.53
C SER A 116 6.38 -1.80 -13.42
N ALA A 117 5.74 -1.91 -12.26
CA ALA A 117 4.63 -2.83 -12.04
C ALA A 117 3.74 -2.32 -10.91
N GLU A 118 2.53 -2.88 -10.84
CA GLU A 118 1.57 -2.60 -9.78
C GLU A 118 0.99 -3.91 -9.25
N ASN A 119 0.92 -4.03 -7.92
CA ASN A 119 0.02 -4.94 -7.23
C ASN A 119 -1.16 -4.13 -6.70
N ILE A 120 -2.38 -4.64 -6.80
CA ILE A 120 -3.54 -4.10 -6.09
C ILE A 120 -4.19 -5.18 -5.22
N ALA A 121 -4.93 -4.74 -4.20
CA ALA A 121 -5.74 -5.61 -3.37
C ALA A 121 -7.01 -4.91 -2.93
N GLN A 122 -8.08 -5.69 -2.75
CA GLN A 122 -9.17 -5.35 -1.85
C GLN A 122 -9.12 -6.38 -0.73
N TYR A 123 -8.86 -5.93 0.50
CA TYR A 123 -8.65 -6.83 1.63
C TYR A 123 -9.38 -6.31 2.86
N ASP A 124 -9.98 -7.21 3.63
CA ASP A 124 -10.73 -6.84 4.83
C ASP A 124 -9.78 -6.23 5.85
N ILE A 125 -10.17 -5.09 6.43
CA ILE A 125 -9.39 -4.42 7.48
C ILE A 125 -9.71 -5.00 8.87
N MET A 126 -10.76 -5.81 8.93
CA MET A 126 -11.17 -6.59 10.08
C MET A 126 -10.53 -7.98 9.99
N ASP A 127 -10.10 -8.51 11.13
CA ASP A 127 -9.59 -9.88 11.26
C ASP A 127 -10.75 -10.89 11.24
N THR A 128 -11.43 -10.96 10.10
CA THR A 128 -12.55 -11.85 9.83
C THR A 128 -12.09 -13.15 9.20
N LYS A 129 -12.80 -14.23 9.50
CA LYS A 129 -12.78 -15.44 8.66
C LYS A 129 -13.54 -15.16 7.35
N PRO A 130 -13.42 -16.02 6.31
CA PRO A 130 -14.20 -15.89 5.07
C PRO A 130 -15.70 -15.76 5.31
N GLU A 131 -16.21 -16.39 6.37
CA GLU A 131 -17.59 -16.28 6.82
C GLU A 131 -17.68 -15.39 8.06
N TYR A 132 -18.59 -14.41 8.01
CA TYR A 132 -18.95 -13.53 9.11
C TYR A 132 -20.44 -13.19 9.07
N CYS A 133 -20.99 -12.87 10.23
CA CYS A 133 -22.38 -12.49 10.38
C CYS A 133 -22.46 -11.01 10.82
N PRO A 134 -23.00 -10.10 9.97
CA PRO A 134 -23.23 -8.73 10.38
C PRO A 134 -24.47 -8.65 11.28
N ILE A 135 -24.31 -8.06 12.46
CA ILE A 135 -25.41 -7.79 13.39
C ILE A 135 -25.62 -6.28 13.42
N ARG A 136 -26.85 -5.85 13.15
CA ARG A 136 -27.21 -4.44 13.31
C ARG A 136 -27.22 -4.06 14.79
N GLU A 137 -26.46 -3.04 15.15
CA GLU A 137 -26.45 -2.39 16.45
C GLU A 137 -27.09 -1.01 16.29
N GLY A 138 -28.26 -0.81 16.89
CA GLY A 138 -29.03 0.44 16.72
C GLY A 138 -29.55 0.64 15.29
N LYS A 139 -29.70 1.89 14.86
CA LYS A 139 -30.28 2.22 13.56
C LYS A 139 -29.26 2.20 12.42
N GLU A 140 -28.00 2.54 12.69
CA GLU A 140 -27.04 2.93 11.65
C GLU A 140 -25.69 2.20 11.72
N SER A 141 -25.48 1.32 12.69
CA SER A 141 -24.22 0.59 12.85
C SER A 141 -24.38 -0.93 12.78
N PHE A 142 -23.30 -1.60 12.39
CA PHE A 142 -23.14 -3.03 12.34
C PHE A 142 -21.91 -3.44 13.13
N ASN A 143 -22.06 -4.55 13.85
CA ASN A 143 -20.96 -5.33 14.40
C ASN A 143 -20.76 -6.58 13.54
N TYR A 144 -19.52 -7.02 13.41
CA TYR A 144 -19.18 -8.22 12.63
C TYR A 144 -18.76 -9.31 13.59
N ILE A 145 -19.46 -10.44 13.57
CA ILE A 145 -19.19 -11.55 14.49
C ILE A 145 -18.88 -12.83 13.73
N ASN A 146 -18.20 -13.75 14.38
CA ASN A 146 -18.15 -15.14 13.97
C ASN A 146 -19.57 -15.75 14.07
N CYS A 147 -20.05 -16.37 12.99
CA CYS A 147 -21.41 -16.90 12.93
C CYS A 147 -21.68 -18.01 13.97
N ASP A 148 -20.68 -18.82 14.29
CA ASP A 148 -20.80 -19.96 15.21
C ASP A 148 -20.61 -19.53 16.66
N THR A 149 -19.46 -18.91 16.96
CA THR A 149 -19.05 -18.60 18.34
C THR A 149 -19.64 -17.31 18.86
N ARG A 150 -20.26 -16.51 17.98
CA ARG A 150 -20.78 -15.16 18.28
C ARG A 150 -19.72 -14.16 18.75
N GLN A 151 -18.44 -14.50 18.62
CA GLN A 151 -17.33 -13.63 18.99
C GLN A 151 -17.23 -12.44 18.04
N LEU A 152 -17.05 -11.23 18.61
CA LEU A 152 -16.84 -10.00 17.85
C LEU A 152 -15.47 -10.02 17.14
N PHE A 153 -15.49 -9.79 15.83
CA PHE A 153 -14.28 -9.51 15.06
C PHE A 153 -13.77 -8.10 15.34
N LYS A 154 -12.45 -7.95 15.30
CA LYS A 154 -11.77 -6.67 15.55
C LYS A 154 -10.97 -6.26 14.33
N PRO A 155 -10.68 -4.96 14.14
CA PRO A 155 -9.70 -4.53 13.18
C PRO A 155 -8.35 -5.21 13.42
N TYR A 156 -7.67 -5.58 12.34
CA TYR A 156 -6.28 -5.99 12.42
C TYR A 156 -5.43 -4.91 13.10
N THR A 157 -4.30 -5.32 13.66
CA THR A 157 -3.22 -4.38 13.95
C THR A 157 -2.54 -3.94 12.66
N TYR A 158 -1.82 -2.81 12.68
CA TYR A 158 -1.07 -2.35 11.51
C TYR A 158 -0.13 -3.42 10.94
N LEU A 159 0.63 -4.09 11.81
CA LEU A 159 1.54 -5.15 11.40
C LEU A 159 0.78 -6.39 10.90
N ALA A 160 -0.24 -6.86 11.63
CA ALA A 160 -0.98 -8.06 11.25
C ALA A 160 -1.71 -7.89 9.92
N TYR A 161 -2.28 -6.71 9.64
CA TYR A 161 -2.88 -6.41 8.35
C TYR A 161 -1.87 -6.48 7.21
N ALA A 162 -0.71 -5.83 7.38
CA ALA A 162 0.35 -5.84 6.38
C ALA A 162 0.88 -7.26 6.13
N GLU A 163 1.08 -8.05 7.20
CA GLU A 163 1.50 -9.45 7.09
C GLU A 163 0.49 -10.29 6.31
N ALA A 164 -0.81 -10.20 6.66
CA ALA A 164 -1.87 -10.95 5.98
C ALA A 164 -1.99 -10.56 4.49
N LEU A 165 -1.98 -9.25 4.20
CA LEU A 165 -2.06 -8.72 2.84
C LEU A 165 -0.90 -9.18 1.97
N VAL A 166 0.35 -8.97 2.41
CA VAL A 166 1.53 -9.28 1.60
C VAL A 166 1.72 -10.80 1.51
N TYR A 167 1.34 -11.57 2.53
CA TYR A 167 1.26 -13.02 2.45
C TYR A 167 0.29 -13.48 1.35
N GLY A 168 -0.88 -12.85 1.25
CA GLY A 168 -1.84 -13.12 0.16
C GLY A 168 -1.24 -12.86 -1.22
N TRP A 169 -0.56 -11.73 -1.42
CA TRP A 169 0.17 -11.45 -2.66
C TRP A 169 1.30 -12.44 -2.93
N LEU A 170 2.05 -12.86 -1.90
CA LEU A 170 3.12 -13.86 -2.05
C LEU A 170 2.59 -15.20 -2.56
N HIS A 171 1.34 -15.57 -2.22
CA HIS A 171 0.71 -16.82 -2.66
C HIS A 171 -0.09 -16.68 -3.97
N SER A 172 -0.05 -15.51 -4.60
CA SER A 172 -0.66 -15.28 -5.90
C SER A 172 0.45 -15.15 -6.96
N PRO A 173 0.56 -16.08 -7.93
CA PRO A 173 1.63 -16.06 -8.93
C PRO A 173 1.90 -14.70 -9.62
N PRO A 174 0.87 -13.95 -10.10
CA PRO A 174 1.12 -12.64 -10.71
C PRO A 174 1.69 -11.61 -9.72
N HIS A 175 1.15 -11.55 -8.48
CA HIS A 175 1.61 -10.58 -7.48
C HIS A 175 2.99 -10.95 -6.92
N ARG A 176 3.25 -12.24 -6.70
CA ARG A 176 4.54 -12.79 -6.26
C ARG A 176 5.66 -12.40 -7.22
N LYS A 177 5.40 -12.46 -8.54
CA LYS A 177 6.36 -12.05 -9.57
C LYS A 177 6.84 -10.62 -9.35
N ASN A 178 5.94 -9.70 -9.00
CA ASN A 178 6.30 -8.31 -8.72
C ASN A 178 7.06 -8.18 -7.40
N LEU A 179 6.57 -8.82 -6.33
CA LEU A 179 7.19 -8.78 -5.00
C LEU A 179 8.64 -9.22 -4.99
N LEU A 180 9.01 -10.22 -5.80
CA LEU A 180 10.34 -10.84 -5.81
C LEU A 180 11.18 -10.50 -7.03
N SER A 181 10.70 -9.61 -7.90
CA SER A 181 11.45 -9.16 -9.05
C SER A 181 12.73 -8.43 -8.61
N ILE A 182 13.86 -8.82 -9.21
CA ILE A 182 15.16 -8.15 -9.03
C ILE A 182 15.32 -6.93 -9.95
N ASN A 183 14.36 -6.70 -10.86
CA ASN A 183 14.39 -5.55 -11.78
C ASN A 183 13.97 -4.24 -11.09
N PHE A 184 13.41 -4.32 -9.87
CA PHE A 184 12.94 -3.19 -9.10
C PHE A 184 13.92 -2.82 -7.98
N GLN A 185 14.19 -1.53 -7.85
CA GLN A 185 14.98 -0.95 -6.77
C GLN A 185 14.10 -0.13 -5.81
N TYR A 186 12.95 0.35 -6.31
CA TYR A 186 12.10 1.31 -5.62
C TYR A 186 10.69 0.78 -5.45
N MET A 187 10.04 1.20 -4.37
CA MET A 187 8.65 0.92 -4.10
C MET A 187 7.95 2.10 -3.43
N GLY A 188 6.65 2.21 -3.67
CA GLY A 188 5.73 2.93 -2.81
C GLY A 188 4.37 2.25 -2.82
N CYS A 189 3.68 2.26 -1.69
CA CYS A 189 2.39 1.60 -1.54
C CYS A 189 1.45 2.44 -0.69
N ALA A 190 0.15 2.25 -0.87
CA ALA A 190 -0.86 2.92 -0.07
C ALA A 190 -2.12 2.07 0.07
N ALA A 191 -2.70 2.05 1.27
CA ALA A 191 -3.99 1.45 1.58
C ALA A 191 -5.01 2.54 1.95
N ARG A 192 -6.22 2.49 1.39
CA ARG A 192 -7.30 3.41 1.76
C ARG A 192 -8.53 2.62 2.18
N ILE A 193 -9.07 2.92 3.38
CA ILE A 193 -10.18 2.19 3.99
C ILE A 193 -11.51 2.65 3.34
N SER A 194 -12.43 1.71 3.16
CA SER A 194 -13.79 1.94 2.69
C SER A 194 -14.51 3.02 3.49
N LYS A 195 -15.31 3.84 2.81
CA LYS A 195 -16.10 4.90 3.44
C LYS A 195 -17.10 4.32 4.43
N ASN A 196 -17.44 5.10 5.46
CA ASN A 196 -18.50 4.80 6.42
C ASN A 196 -18.34 3.42 7.10
N PRO A 197 -17.19 3.12 7.73
CA PRO A 197 -16.98 1.85 8.40
C PRO A 197 -18.08 1.61 9.44
N TYR A 198 -18.50 0.35 9.58
CA TYR A 198 -19.62 -0.09 10.42
C TYR A 198 -21.01 0.32 9.95
N GLN A 199 -21.18 1.14 8.90
CA GLN A 199 -22.52 1.56 8.45
C GLN A 199 -23.12 0.65 7.36
N GLN A 200 -22.44 -0.46 7.05
CA GLN A 200 -22.85 -1.40 6.02
C GLN A 200 -22.78 -2.85 6.54
N PRO A 201 -23.64 -3.76 6.05
CA PRO A 201 -23.54 -5.18 6.36
C PRO A 201 -22.24 -5.80 5.86
N GLN A 202 -21.65 -5.25 4.80
CA GLN A 202 -20.32 -5.64 4.35
C GLN A 202 -19.28 -5.19 5.36
N VAL A 203 -18.35 -6.09 5.69
CA VAL A 203 -17.19 -5.77 6.52
C VAL A 203 -16.35 -4.65 5.88
N PRO A 204 -15.80 -3.70 6.67
CA PRO A 204 -14.92 -2.69 6.12
C PRO A 204 -13.68 -3.35 5.50
N PHE A 205 -13.25 -2.80 4.38
CA PHE A 205 -12.09 -3.25 3.63
C PHE A 205 -11.18 -2.08 3.35
N ALA A 206 -9.96 -2.34 2.91
CA ALA A 206 -9.13 -1.35 2.28
C ALA A 206 -8.83 -1.76 0.84
N ARG A 207 -8.77 -0.77 -0.06
CA ARG A 207 -8.19 -0.93 -1.39
C ARG A 207 -6.74 -0.46 -1.34
N VAL A 208 -5.84 -1.29 -1.83
CA VAL A 208 -4.39 -1.10 -1.74
C VAL A 208 -3.81 -1.04 -3.13
N ALA A 209 -2.86 -0.15 -3.35
CA ALA A 209 -1.97 -0.15 -4.50
C ALA A 209 -0.51 -0.20 -4.03
N GLN A 210 0.32 -0.98 -4.72
CA GLN A 210 1.75 -1.11 -4.48
C GLN A 210 2.47 -1.01 -5.81
N ASN A 211 3.19 0.09 -6.01
CA ASN A 211 3.88 0.41 -7.25
C ASN A 211 5.38 0.18 -7.09
N PHE A 212 5.96 -0.43 -8.11
CA PHE A 212 7.38 -0.73 -8.20
C PHE A 212 8.02 0.05 -9.34
N GLY A 213 9.31 0.37 -9.17
CA GLY A 213 10.12 1.02 -10.20
C GLY A 213 11.57 0.55 -10.16
N GLY A 214 12.18 0.40 -11.33
CA GLY A 214 13.61 0.13 -11.43
C GLY A 214 14.16 0.19 -12.85
N TYR A 215 15.46 0.02 -12.97
CA TYR A 215 16.21 0.17 -14.21
C TYR A 215 16.77 -1.13 -14.76
N GLY A 216 16.43 -2.26 -14.12
CA GLY A 216 16.94 -3.59 -14.41
C GLY A 216 17.64 -4.20 -13.19
N PRO A 217 18.24 -5.39 -13.30
CA PRO A 217 19.00 -5.98 -12.20
C PRO A 217 20.21 -5.11 -11.85
N PRO A 218 20.77 -5.20 -10.62
CA PRO A 218 21.84 -4.31 -10.12
C PRO A 218 23.11 -4.24 -10.99
N ASN A 219 23.33 -5.22 -11.87
CA ASN A 219 24.48 -5.28 -12.79
C ASN A 219 24.10 -4.96 -14.26
N PHE A 220 22.90 -4.42 -14.51
CA PHE A 220 22.45 -4.08 -15.85
C PHE A 220 23.03 -2.74 -16.28
N THR A 221 24.06 -2.78 -17.11
CA THR A 221 24.45 -1.64 -17.95
C THR A 221 23.58 -1.66 -19.21
N PRO A 222 22.69 -0.68 -19.43
CA PRO A 222 21.97 -0.58 -20.71
C PRO A 222 23.00 -0.39 -21.85
N PRO A 223 22.70 -0.87 -23.07
CA PRO A 223 23.53 -0.56 -24.22
C PRO A 223 23.62 0.96 -24.41
N PRO A 224 24.79 1.51 -24.82
CA PRO A 224 24.88 2.92 -25.15
C PRO A 224 23.89 3.25 -26.29
N ASN A 225 23.20 4.38 -26.16
CA ASN A 225 22.26 4.92 -27.14
C ASN A 225 22.89 5.15 -28.52
#